data_AF-A0A4R5H571-F1
#
_entry.id   AF-A0A4R5H571-F1
#
_cell.length_a   1.000
_cell.length_b   1.000
_cell.length_c   1.000
_cell.angle_alpha   90.00
_cell.angle_beta   90.00
_cell.angle_gamma   90.00
#
_symmetry.space_group_name_H-M   'P 1'
#
loop_
_entity.id
_entity.type
_entity.pdbx_description
1 polymer ?
#
loop_
_entity_poly.entity_id
_entity_poly.type
_entity_poly.pdbx_seq_one_letter_code
_entity_poly.pdbx_strand_id
1 'polypeptide(L)'
;MGFVETLIEKAKSVATLKIVTAVGNAKAQAGDSSALEPADNAKVMYSSINLLEGDITTIIPDEFTQPPLSSLRQFHQTREDMGRQIIRENIACLKELVDLIRHAENK
;
A
#
# COMPACT_ATOMS: atom_id res chain seq x y z
N MET A 1 -26.98 1.14 -9.72
CA MET A 1 -25.58 0.69 -9.72
C MET A 1 -25.53 -0.71 -9.17
N GLY A 2 -25.02 -1.66 -9.95
CA GLY A 2 -24.92 -3.06 -9.54
C GLY A 2 -23.89 -3.24 -8.42
N PHE A 3 -24.08 -4.27 -7.59
CA PHE A 3 -23.12 -4.68 -6.56
C PHE A 3 -21.70 -4.85 -7.14
N VAL A 4 -21.60 -5.40 -8.35
CA VAL A 4 -20.35 -5.62 -9.09
C VAL A 4 -19.63 -4.31 -9.44
N GLU A 5 -20.35 -3.28 -9.90
CA GLU A 5 -19.75 -1.98 -10.26
C GLU A 5 -19.16 -1.29 -9.02
N THR A 6 -19.88 -1.37 -7.90
CA THR A 6 -19.41 -0.82 -6.61
C THR A 6 -18.16 -1.55 -6.10
N LEU A 7 -18.10 -2.87 -6.32
CA LEU A 7 -16.95 -3.69 -5.99
C LEU A 7 -15.73 -3.35 -6.85
N ILE A 8 -15.91 -3.14 -8.15
CA ILE A 8 -14.83 -2.76 -9.07
C ILE A 8 -14.23 -1.40 -8.67
N GLU A 9 -15.07 -0.40 -8.40
CA GLU A 9 -14.60 0.92 -7.98
C GLU A 9 -13.86 0.87 -6.63
N LYS A 10 -14.36 0.11 -5.66
CA LYS A 10 -13.67 -0.09 -4.38
C LYS A 10 -12.38 -0.90 -4.53
N ALA A 11 -12.35 -1.92 -5.39
CA ALA A 11 -11.15 -2.72 -5.66
C ALA A 11 -10.03 -1.87 -6.30
N LYS A 12 -10.37 -0.95 -7.22
CA LYS A 12 -9.39 0.00 -7.77
C LYS A 12 -8.75 0.88 -6.70
N SER A 13 -9.52 1.31 -5.69
CA SER A 13 -8.98 2.11 -4.57
C SER A 13 -8.05 1.30 -3.65
N VAL A 14 -8.28 -0.01 -3.53
CA VAL A 14 -7.44 -0.95 -2.75
C VAL A 14 -6.20 -1.39 -3.54
N ALA A 15 -6.23 -1.27 -4.87
CA ALA A 15 -5.15 -1.70 -5.74
C ALA A 15 -3.91 -0.80 -5.72
N THR A 16 -3.95 0.37 -5.09
CA THR A 16 -2.76 1.20 -4.95
C THR A 16 -2.20 1.08 -3.55
N LEU A 17 -0.98 0.52 -3.44
CA LEU A 17 -0.26 0.43 -2.19
C LEU A 17 0.78 1.55 -2.11
N LYS A 18 0.67 2.38 -1.07
CA LYS A 18 1.65 3.43 -0.76
C LYS A 18 2.46 3.03 0.46
N ILE A 19 3.78 3.13 0.35
CA ILE A 19 4.71 2.82 1.43
C ILE A 19 5.59 4.03 1.66
N VAL A 20 5.65 4.45 2.91
CA VAL A 20 6.39 5.62 3.35
C VAL A 20 7.33 5.16 4.46
N THR A 21 8.62 5.42 4.31
CA THR A 21 9.59 5.27 5.39
C THR A 21 10.16 6.64 5.68
N ALA A 22 9.86 7.14 6.87
CA ALA A 22 10.28 8.46 7.32
C ALA A 22 11.30 8.36 8.45
N VAL A 23 12.30 9.25 8.41
CA VAL A 23 13.26 9.46 9.49
C VAL A 23 13.12 10.90 9.98
N GLY A 24 12.69 11.05 11.23
CA GLY A 24 12.41 12.35 11.85
C GLY A 24 11.18 12.30 12.74
N ASN A 25 10.61 13.47 13.01
CA ASN A 25 9.38 13.56 13.78
C ASN A 25 8.18 13.12 12.92
N ALA A 26 7.19 12.51 13.55
CA ALA A 26 5.90 12.19 12.94
C ALA A 26 4.81 13.05 13.57
N LYS A 27 3.80 13.40 12.78
CA LYS A 27 2.55 14.03 13.23
C LYS A 27 1.44 12.98 13.13
N ALA A 28 0.48 13.01 14.04
CA ALA A 28 -0.75 12.24 13.85
C ALA A 28 -1.56 12.85 12.70
N GLN A 29 -2.08 12.02 11.79
CA GLN A 29 -2.94 12.51 10.72
C GLN A 29 -4.26 13.02 11.32
N ALA A 30 -4.69 14.21 10.89
CA ALA A 30 -5.93 14.80 11.38
C ALA A 30 -7.14 13.95 10.94
N GLY A 31 -7.81 13.32 11.91
CA GLY A 31 -9.02 12.52 11.69
C GLY A 31 -8.83 10.99 11.70
N ASP A 32 -7.59 10.50 11.78
CA ASP A 32 -7.31 9.07 11.96
C ASP A 32 -6.12 8.87 12.91
N SER A 33 -6.42 8.49 14.15
CA SER A 33 -5.42 8.26 15.20
C SER A 33 -4.51 7.06 14.94
N SER A 34 -4.81 6.24 13.93
CA SER A 34 -3.95 5.11 13.52
C SER A 34 -2.98 5.45 12.40
N ALA A 35 -3.15 6.61 11.75
CA ALA A 35 -2.30 7.05 10.66
C ALA A 35 -1.28 8.10 11.14
N LEU A 36 0.00 7.81 10.91
CA LEU A 36 1.12 8.70 11.18
C LEU A 36 1.61 9.30 9.87
N GLU A 37 1.72 10.62 9.84
CA GLU A 37 2.32 11.34 8.72
C GLU A 37 3.72 11.85 9.10
N PRO A 38 4.69 11.81 8.17
CA PRO A 38 5.98 12.46 8.39
C PRO A 38 5.77 13.96 8.66
N ALA A 39 6.48 14.53 9.63
CA ALA A 39 6.57 15.99 9.72
C ALA A 39 7.27 16.55 8.46
N ASP A 40 7.03 17.83 8.15
CA ASP A 40 7.50 18.46 6.91
C ASP A 40 9.04 18.44 6.77
N ASN A 41 9.76 18.30 7.87
CA ASN A 41 11.22 18.22 7.92
C ASN A 41 11.76 16.78 8.00
N ALA A 42 10.91 15.77 7.94
CA ALA A 42 11.34 14.38 7.95
C ALA A 42 11.95 14.00 6.59
N LYS A 43 12.98 13.15 6.62
CA LYS A 43 13.53 12.53 5.41
C LYS A 43 12.66 11.35 5.04
N VAL A 44 12.20 11.27 3.79
CA VAL A 44 11.18 10.28 3.40
C VAL A 44 11.62 9.49 2.18
N MET A 45 11.58 8.17 2.30
CA MET A 45 11.55 7.24 1.16
C MET A 45 10.10 6.89 0.86
N TYR A 46 9.75 6.92 -0.42
CA TYR A 46 8.38 6.75 -0.87
C TYR A 46 8.30 5.72 -1.99
N SER A 47 7.34 4.83 -1.88
CA SER A 47 6.96 3.93 -2.96
C SER A 47 5.46 3.92 -3.19
N SER A 48 5.07 3.95 -4.46
CA SER A 48 3.71 3.72 -4.93
C SER A 48 3.71 2.50 -5.82
N ILE A 49 2.86 1.54 -5.49
CA ILE A 49 2.71 0.29 -6.23
C ILE A 49 1.28 0.23 -6.76
N ASN A 50 1.11 0.22 -8.08
CA ASN A 50 -0.15 -0.17 -8.71
C ASN A 50 -0.18 -1.69 -8.81
N LEU A 51 -1.07 -2.33 -8.07
CA LEU A 51 -1.15 -3.78 -7.98
C LEU A 51 -1.96 -4.42 -9.11
N LEU A 52 -2.74 -3.63 -9.85
CA LEU A 52 -3.45 -4.11 -11.05
C LEU A 52 -2.52 -4.10 -12.26
N GLU A 53 -1.76 -3.02 -12.42
CA GLU A 53 -0.86 -2.84 -13.58
C GLU A 53 0.54 -3.39 -13.32
N GLY A 54 0.92 -3.56 -12.04
CA GLY A 54 2.23 -4.04 -11.63
C GLY A 54 3.31 -2.95 -11.57
N ASP A 55 2.95 -1.71 -11.87
CA ASP A 55 3.88 -0.58 -11.86
C ASP A 55 4.32 -0.20 -10.45
N ILE A 56 5.62 0.04 -10.29
CA ILE A 56 6.24 0.48 -9.05
C ILE A 56 7.01 1.76 -9.32
N THR A 57 6.67 2.81 -8.58
CA THR A 57 7.42 4.07 -8.56
C THR A 57 8.02 4.26 -7.17
N THR A 58 9.35 4.33 -7.09
CA THR A 58 10.07 4.50 -5.83
C THR A 58 10.98 5.73 -5.93
N ILE A 59 10.92 6.59 -4.91
CA ILE A 59 11.80 7.75 -4.74
C ILE A 59 12.65 7.52 -3.49
N ILE A 60 13.97 7.47 -3.70
CA ILE A 60 14.96 7.31 -2.65
C ILE A 60 15.83 8.57 -2.64
N PRO A 61 15.69 9.46 -1.64
CA PRO A 61 16.62 10.57 -1.48
C PRO A 61 18.06 10.08 -1.27
N ASP A 62 19.04 10.84 -1.78
CA ASP A 62 20.46 10.46 -1.78
C ASP A 62 20.99 10.13 -0.38
N GLU A 63 20.44 10.75 0.67
CA GLU A 63 20.85 10.51 2.05
C GLU A 63 20.60 9.07 2.50
N PHE A 64 19.62 8.38 1.91
CA PHE A 64 19.34 6.96 2.16
C PHE A 64 20.28 6.02 1.38
N THR A 65 21.16 6.56 0.54
CA THR A 65 22.15 5.74 -0.18
C THR A 65 23.44 5.53 0.61
N GLN A 66 23.72 6.42 1.58
CA GLN A 66 24.94 6.42 2.38
C GLN A 66 24.68 6.01 3.84
N PRO A 67 25.68 5.49 4.57
CA PRO A 67 25.58 5.33 6.02
C PRO A 67 25.28 6.66 6.72
N PRO A 68 24.48 6.68 7.80
CA PRO A 68 23.91 5.54 8.52
C PRO A 68 22.56 5.04 7.98
N LEU A 69 21.99 5.68 6.96
CA LEU A 69 20.61 5.42 6.50
C LEU A 69 20.51 4.36 5.40
N SER A 70 21.64 3.86 4.88
CA SER A 70 21.70 2.86 3.81
C SER A 70 21.00 1.53 4.15
N SER A 71 20.90 1.17 5.44
CA SER A 71 20.16 0.01 5.92
C SER A 71 18.64 0.18 5.82
N LEU A 72 18.13 1.42 5.86
CA LEU A 72 16.70 1.70 5.78
C LEU A 72 16.12 1.41 4.40
N ARG A 73 16.95 1.43 3.36
CA ARG A 73 16.54 0.98 2.02
C ARG A 73 16.17 -0.49 2.00
N GLN A 74 16.96 -1.35 2.64
CA GLN A 74 16.66 -2.78 2.71
C GLN A 74 15.40 -3.03 3.56
N PHE A 75 15.24 -2.27 4.64
CA PHE A 75 14.01 -2.27 5.43
C PHE A 75 12.80 -1.86 4.57
N HIS A 76 12.89 -0.77 3.81
CA HIS A 76 11.81 -0.29 2.94
C HIS A 76 11.43 -1.33 1.87
N GLN A 77 12.42 -1.92 1.19
CA GLN A 77 12.19 -3.00 0.21
C GLN A 77 11.49 -4.21 0.83
N THR A 78 11.86 -4.58 2.06
CA THR A 78 11.17 -5.67 2.78
C THR A 78 9.69 -5.32 3.04
N ARG A 79 9.40 -4.05 3.38
CA ARG A 79 8.02 -3.58 3.56
C ARG A 79 7.25 -3.56 2.25
N GLU A 80 7.89 -3.24 1.13
CA GLU A 80 7.30 -3.33 -0.22
C GLU A 80 6.89 -4.75 -0.56
N ASP A 81 7.79 -5.72 -0.36
CA ASP A 81 7.51 -7.12 -0.66
C ASP A 81 6.37 -7.67 0.22
N MET A 82 6.43 -7.42 1.53
CA MET A 82 5.38 -7.83 2.46
C MET A 82 4.03 -7.18 2.14
N GLY A 83 4.03 -5.87 1.89
CA GLY A 83 2.80 -5.14 1.59
C GLY A 83 2.16 -5.62 0.29
N ARG A 84 2.97 -5.84 -0.75
CA ARG A 84 2.51 -6.40 -2.03
C ARG A 84 1.90 -7.78 -1.85
N GLN A 85 2.50 -8.63 -1.02
CA GLN A 85 1.95 -9.95 -0.72
C GLN A 85 0.59 -9.86 0.00
N ILE A 86 0.49 -9.04 1.06
CA ILE A 86 -0.75 -8.87 1.83
C ILE A 86 -1.90 -8.42 0.93
N ILE A 87 -1.68 -7.43 0.05
CA ILE A 87 -2.76 -6.95 -0.82
C ILE A 87 -3.13 -8.01 -1.88
N ARG A 88 -2.17 -8.78 -2.41
CA ARG A 88 -2.48 -9.89 -3.32
C ARG A 88 -3.37 -10.94 -2.65
N GLU A 89 -3.05 -11.32 -1.41
CA GLU A 89 -3.85 -12.25 -0.62
C GLU A 89 -5.26 -11.70 -0.35
N ASN A 90 -5.38 -10.42 -0.01
CA ASN A 90 -6.68 -9.76 0.17
C ASN A 90 -7.51 -9.75 -1.12
N ILE A 91 -6.90 -9.44 -2.27
CA ILE A 91 -7.58 -9.46 -3.58
C ILE A 91 -8.04 -10.89 -3.92
N ALA A 92 -7.22 -11.90 -3.65
CA ALA A 92 -7.58 -13.30 -3.86
C ALA A 92 -8.78 -13.72 -2.99
N CYS A 93 -8.77 -13.35 -1.70
CA CYS A 93 -9.88 -13.61 -0.78
C CYS A 93 -11.19 -12.93 -1.24
N LEU A 94 -11.11 -11.68 -1.72
CA LEU A 94 -12.28 -10.98 -2.26
C LEU A 94 -12.85 -11.68 -3.50
N LYS A 95 -11.98 -12.20 -4.38
CA LYS A 95 -12.41 -13.00 -5.54
C LYS A 95 -13.15 -14.26 -5.09
N GLU A 96 -12.61 -14.99 -4.13
CA GLU A 96 -13.25 -16.20 -3.58
C GLU A 96 -14.63 -15.90 -2.97
N LEU A 97 -14.76 -14.78 -2.25
CA LEU A 97 -16.04 -14.35 -1.68
C LEU A 97 -17.07 -14.01 -2.76
N VAL A 98 -16.66 -13.30 -3.82
CA VAL A 98 -17.54 -12.97 -4.96
C VAL A 98 -17.98 -14.25 -5.68
N ASP A 99 -17.06 -15.18 -5.90
CA ASP A 99 -17.36 -16.46 -6.54
C ASP A 99 -18.37 -17.25 -5.69
N LEU A 100 -18.21 -17.30 -4.38
CA LEU A 100 -19.16 -17.95 -3.47
C LEU A 100 -20.57 -17.35 -3.57
N ILE A 101 -20.68 -16.02 -3.56
CA ILE A 101 -21.98 -15.31 -3.67
C ILE A 101 -22.66 -15.65 -5.02
N ARG A 102 -21.90 -15.60 -6.13
CA ARG A 102 -22.44 -15.96 -7.45
C ARG A 102 -22.95 -17.40 -7.52
N HIS A 103 -22.25 -18.34 -6.89
CA HIS A 103 -22.71 -19.73 -6.84
C HIS A 103 -23.97 -19.91 -5.99
N ALA A 104 -24.16 -19.07 -4.96
CA ALA A 104 -25.36 -19.07 -4.13
C ALA A 104 -26.58 -18.46 -4.84
N GLU A 105 -26.39 -17.43 -5.67
CA GLU A 105 -27.47 -16.77 -6.44
C GLU A 105 -27.93 -17.57 -7.67
N ASN A 106 -27.05 -18.42 -8.23
CA ASN A 106 -27.37 -19.28 -9.38
C ASN A 106 -28.02 -20.63 -8.99
N LYS A 107 -28.39 -20.80 -7.72
CA LYS A 107 -29.19 -21.93 -7.20
C LYS A 107 -30.59 -21.46 -6.86
#